data_AF-A0A970YGW6-F1
#
_entry.id   AF-A0A970YGW6-F1
#
_cell.length_a   1.000
_cell.length_b   1.000
_cell.length_c   1.000
_cell.angle_alpha   90.00
_cell.angle_beta   90.00
_cell.angle_gamma   90.00
#
_symmetry.space_group_name_H-M   'P 1'
#
loop_
_entity.id
_entity.type
_entity.pdbx_description
1 polymer ?
#
loop_
_entity_poly.entity_id
_entity_poly.type
_entity_poly.pdbx_seq_one_letter_code
_entity_poly.pdbx_strand_id
1 'polypeptide(L)'
;ENSQRWPVEKVAAFTAGMPGYSQPNSGFATGKVTYMYNGYWSAEALDKYAPDLNYGLAFLPTLNGTPEERKNYVIQGWDYSIPAGAKSPDAGWDFLKYGFYDNAADLGVKTINGNCVLDQMDEYVKGVQEWLGPENRMTPQFSVFTDTGAAGEKFWPVMPVASRYYDEVNRAQDFATRGEMTAQEALDEAARVTQEELDSALKS
;
A
#
# COMPACT_ATOMS: atom_id res chain seq x y z
N GLU A 1 -4.29 26.25 10.99
CA GLU A 1 -4.41 27.69 10.71
C GLU A 1 -3.21 28.34 9.99
N ASN A 2 -2.36 27.61 9.23
CA ASN A 2 -1.43 28.25 8.27
C ASN A 2 -0.91 27.24 7.22
N SER A 3 -1.81 26.57 6.49
CA SER A 3 -1.40 25.83 5.29
C SER A 3 -1.45 26.78 4.09
N GLN A 4 -0.28 27.17 3.58
CA GLN A 4 -0.20 27.86 2.30
C GLN A 4 -0.64 26.89 1.20
N ARG A 5 -1.68 27.25 0.43
CA ARG A 5 -2.07 26.48 -0.76
C ARG A 5 -1.09 26.78 -1.89
N TRP A 6 -0.33 25.77 -2.30
CA TRP A 6 0.58 25.87 -3.45
C TRP A 6 -0.15 25.56 -4.76
N PRO A 7 0.18 26.23 -5.88
CA PRO A 7 -0.33 25.85 -7.19
C PRO A 7 0.02 24.40 -7.53
N VAL A 8 -0.94 23.66 -8.08
CA VAL A 8 -0.79 22.22 -8.37
C VAL A 8 0.38 21.96 -9.32
N GLU A 9 0.60 22.85 -10.28
CA GLU A 9 1.68 22.75 -11.27
C GLU A 9 3.05 22.85 -10.59
N LYS A 10 3.18 23.66 -9.54
CA LYS A 10 4.44 23.76 -8.77
C LYS A 10 4.70 22.51 -7.95
N VAL A 11 3.65 21.96 -7.33
CA VAL A 11 3.75 20.70 -6.58
C VAL A 11 4.10 19.56 -7.52
N ALA A 12 3.43 19.45 -8.66
CA ALA A 12 3.71 18.44 -9.68
C ALA A 12 5.13 18.57 -10.25
N ALA A 13 5.59 19.78 -10.55
CA ALA A 13 6.97 20.00 -11.02
C ALA A 13 8.02 19.61 -9.97
N PHE A 14 7.74 19.88 -8.68
CA PHE A 14 8.62 19.48 -7.58
C PHE A 14 8.74 17.95 -7.44
N THR A 15 7.64 17.22 -7.64
CA THR A 15 7.61 15.76 -7.48
C THR A 15 8.03 14.98 -8.73
N ALA A 16 7.83 15.54 -9.94
CA ALA A 16 8.05 14.83 -11.21
C ALA A 16 9.45 14.25 -11.43
N GLY A 17 10.49 14.87 -10.86
CA GLY A 17 11.89 14.41 -10.96
C GLY A 17 12.39 13.67 -9.72
N MET A 18 11.53 13.41 -8.74
CA MET A 18 11.93 12.86 -7.46
C MET A 18 12.07 11.33 -7.57
N PRO A 19 13.23 10.74 -7.18
CA PRO A 19 13.39 9.30 -7.19
C PRO A 19 12.37 8.60 -6.27
N GLY A 20 11.91 7.42 -6.69
CA GLY A 20 11.06 6.57 -5.86
C GLY A 20 11.74 6.15 -4.56
N TYR A 21 10.95 5.75 -3.56
CA TYR A 21 11.45 5.50 -2.20
C TYR A 21 12.63 4.49 -2.14
N SER A 22 12.65 3.51 -3.05
CA SER A 22 13.65 2.44 -3.12
C SER A 22 14.94 2.85 -3.83
N GLN A 23 15.05 4.10 -4.29
CA GLN A 23 16.20 4.63 -5.01
C GLN A 23 17.03 5.58 -4.13
N PRO A 24 18.33 5.74 -4.43
CA PRO A 24 19.15 6.77 -3.81
C PRO A 24 18.52 8.16 -4.00
N ASN A 25 18.73 9.06 -3.04
CA ASN A 25 18.24 10.44 -3.09
C ASN A 25 16.72 10.59 -3.22
N SER A 26 15.94 9.60 -2.77
CA SER A 26 14.48 9.71 -2.71
C SER A 26 14.04 10.91 -1.85
N GLY A 27 12.82 11.38 -2.06
CA GLY A 27 12.30 12.57 -1.38
C GLY A 27 12.37 12.47 0.14
N PHE A 28 11.95 11.33 0.68
CA PHE A 28 11.96 11.07 2.11
C PHE A 28 13.38 10.88 2.64
N ALA A 29 14.22 10.10 1.94
CA ALA A 29 15.63 9.89 2.30
C ALA A 29 16.44 11.19 2.38
N THR A 30 16.08 12.21 1.59
CA THR A 30 16.75 13.51 1.54
C THR A 30 16.05 14.60 2.37
N GLY A 31 15.00 14.26 3.13
CA GLY A 31 14.23 15.21 3.93
C GLY A 31 13.41 16.23 3.13
N LYS A 32 13.29 16.06 1.81
CA LYS A 32 12.46 16.91 0.93
C LYS A 32 10.97 16.59 1.03
N VAL A 33 10.64 15.38 1.48
CA VAL A 33 9.27 14.91 1.74
C VAL A 33 9.19 14.50 3.20
N THR A 34 8.25 15.09 3.95
CA THR A 34 8.10 14.88 5.40
C THR A 34 7.46 13.54 5.74
N TYR A 35 6.56 13.04 4.89
CA TYR A 35 5.79 11.82 5.15
C TYR A 35 5.97 10.82 4.01
N MET A 36 6.24 9.57 4.35
CA MET A 36 6.24 8.46 3.41
C MET A 36 5.13 7.47 3.78
N TYR A 37 4.19 7.25 2.87
CA TYR A 37 3.13 6.26 3.00
C TYR A 37 3.62 4.94 2.41
N ASN A 38 4.11 4.02 3.26
CA ASN A 38 4.71 2.77 2.80
C ASN A 38 4.69 1.68 3.88
N GLY A 39 5.02 0.44 3.51
CA GLY A 39 5.16 -0.68 4.44
C GLY A 39 6.56 -0.84 5.01
N TYR A 40 6.71 -1.86 5.86
CA TYR A 40 7.97 -2.17 6.55
C TYR A 40 9.11 -2.55 5.59
N TRP A 41 8.80 -3.07 4.40
CA TRP A 41 9.77 -3.35 3.33
C TRP A 41 10.60 -2.13 2.93
N SER A 42 10.13 -0.92 3.25
CA SER A 42 10.92 0.31 3.05
C SER A 42 12.19 0.38 3.89
N ALA A 43 12.33 -0.44 4.94
CA ALA A 43 13.55 -0.54 5.76
C ALA A 43 14.81 -0.78 4.90
N GLU A 44 14.76 -1.68 3.91
CA GLU A 44 15.93 -1.99 3.07
C GLU A 44 16.51 -0.74 2.39
N ALA A 45 15.63 0.09 1.84
CA ALA A 45 16.02 1.30 1.13
C ALA A 45 16.50 2.39 2.08
N LEU A 46 15.83 2.55 3.22
CA LEU A 46 16.20 3.56 4.21
C LEU A 46 17.53 3.23 4.88
N ASP A 47 17.76 1.97 5.25
CA ASP A 47 19.02 1.56 5.86
C ASP A 47 20.20 1.66 4.88
N LYS A 48 19.95 1.42 3.60
CA LYS A 48 20.97 1.51 2.55
C LYS A 48 21.29 2.95 2.15
N TYR A 49 20.28 3.79 1.95
CA TYR A 49 20.45 5.11 1.33
C TYR A 49 20.30 6.28 2.30
N ALA A 50 19.79 6.04 3.52
CA ALA A 50 19.56 7.06 4.53
C ALA A 50 19.77 6.51 5.96
N PRO A 51 20.92 5.86 6.26
CA PRO A 51 21.15 5.20 7.55
C PRO A 51 21.12 6.16 8.75
N ASP A 52 21.32 7.46 8.53
CA ASP A 52 21.31 8.48 9.59
C ASP A 52 19.98 9.26 9.66
N LEU A 53 18.99 8.93 8.81
CA LEU A 53 17.71 9.61 8.81
C LEU A 53 16.95 9.30 10.10
N ASN A 54 16.62 10.34 10.84
CA ASN A 54 15.78 10.24 12.02
C ASN A 54 14.29 10.23 11.59
N TYR A 55 13.66 9.05 11.65
CA TYR A 55 12.24 8.89 11.36
C TYR A 55 11.55 8.01 12.41
N GLY A 56 10.22 8.12 12.46
CA GLY A 56 9.36 7.25 13.24
C GLY A 56 8.20 6.71 12.39
N LEU A 57 7.44 5.80 12.96
CA LEU A 57 6.22 5.25 12.36
C LEU A 57 5.00 5.84 13.06
N ALA A 58 3.94 6.06 12.29
CA ALA A 58 2.66 6.52 12.80
C ALA A 58 1.53 5.87 12.01
N PHE A 59 0.36 5.79 12.64
CA PHE A 59 -0.86 5.42 11.95
C PHE A 59 -1.21 6.42 10.85
N LEU A 60 -1.87 5.96 9.79
CA LEU A 60 -2.37 6.85 8.74
C LEU A 60 -3.33 7.89 9.34
N PRO A 61 -3.25 9.17 8.95
CA PRO A 61 -4.18 10.17 9.43
C PRO A 61 -5.60 9.81 9.02
N THR A 62 -6.54 9.93 9.96
CA THR A 62 -7.98 9.82 9.72
C THR A 62 -8.61 11.21 9.83
N LEU A 63 -9.89 11.34 9.43
CA LEU A 63 -10.58 12.63 9.40
C LEU A 63 -10.57 13.35 10.76
N ASN A 64 -10.85 12.61 11.84
CA ASN A 64 -10.91 13.14 13.20
C ASN A 64 -9.78 12.61 14.10
N GLY A 65 -8.86 11.80 13.57
CA GLY A 65 -7.74 11.21 14.30
C GLY A 65 -8.15 10.14 15.32
N THR A 66 -9.35 9.57 15.25
CA THR A 66 -9.81 8.59 16.25
C THR A 66 -9.36 7.16 15.90
N PRO A 67 -9.09 6.30 16.90
CA PRO A 67 -8.79 4.89 16.63
C PRO A 67 -9.91 4.14 15.90
N GLU A 68 -11.17 4.50 16.10
CA GLU A 68 -12.31 3.85 15.44
C GLU A 68 -12.28 4.08 13.91
N GLU A 69 -11.84 5.26 13.46
CA GLU A 69 -11.77 5.58 12.03
C GLU A 69 -10.74 4.73 11.27
N ARG A 70 -9.86 4.01 11.97
CA ARG A 70 -8.90 3.07 11.36
C ARG A 70 -9.58 1.91 10.66
N LYS A 71 -10.85 1.62 10.98
CA LYS A 71 -11.70 0.71 10.20
C LYS A 71 -11.84 1.11 8.73
N ASN A 72 -11.59 2.38 8.41
CA ASN A 72 -11.61 2.88 7.04
C ASN A 72 -10.29 2.67 6.29
N TYR A 73 -9.26 2.13 6.93
CA TYR A 73 -8.04 1.76 6.23
C TYR A 73 -8.32 0.70 5.17
N VAL A 74 -7.66 0.85 4.03
CA VAL A 74 -7.72 -0.12 2.94
C VAL A 74 -6.66 -1.18 3.20
N ILE A 75 -7.11 -2.42 3.34
CA ILE A 75 -6.26 -3.60 3.39
C ILE A 75 -6.02 -4.07 1.96
N GLN A 76 -4.75 -4.24 1.63
CA GLN A 76 -4.29 -4.80 0.36
C GLN A 76 -3.26 -5.88 0.66
N GLY A 77 -3.18 -6.86 -0.22
CA GLY A 77 -2.20 -7.94 -0.16
C GLY A 77 -1.70 -8.28 -1.55
N TRP A 78 -0.65 -9.09 -1.59
CA TRP A 78 -0.20 -9.72 -2.81
C TRP A 78 -0.86 -11.09 -2.91
N ASP A 79 -1.47 -11.37 -4.06
CA ASP A 79 -2.05 -12.67 -4.35
C ASP A 79 -1.07 -13.53 -5.14
N TYR A 80 -0.96 -14.79 -4.75
CA TYR A 80 -0.20 -15.78 -5.50
C TYR A 80 -1.17 -16.63 -6.32
N SER A 81 -0.88 -16.80 -7.61
CA SER A 81 -1.78 -17.47 -8.55
C SER A 81 -1.06 -18.49 -9.42
N ILE A 82 -1.76 -19.58 -9.74
CA ILE A 82 -1.31 -20.58 -10.70
C ILE A 82 -1.94 -20.24 -12.06
N PRO A 83 -1.15 -19.97 -13.12
CA PRO A 83 -1.71 -19.70 -14.43
C PRO A 83 -2.54 -20.88 -14.95
N ALA A 84 -3.69 -20.60 -15.58
CA ALA A 84 -4.58 -21.64 -16.11
C ALA A 84 -3.90 -22.57 -17.13
N GLY A 85 -2.85 -22.10 -17.81
CA GLY A 85 -2.04 -22.88 -18.76
C GLY A 85 -0.79 -23.54 -18.15
N ALA A 86 -0.66 -23.57 -16.82
CA ALA A 86 0.49 -24.18 -16.16
C ALA A 86 0.62 -25.66 -16.53
N LYS A 87 1.84 -26.10 -16.87
CA LYS A 87 2.11 -27.50 -17.24
C LYS A 87 2.02 -28.46 -16.05
N SER A 88 2.11 -27.94 -14.83
CA SER A 88 2.12 -28.72 -13.59
C SER A 88 1.38 -27.95 -12.49
N PRO A 89 0.04 -27.80 -12.59
CA PRO A 89 -0.74 -27.03 -11.63
C PRO A 89 -0.69 -27.64 -10.23
N ASP A 90 -0.66 -28.97 -10.10
CA ASP A 90 -0.57 -29.65 -8.80
C ASP A 90 0.73 -29.32 -8.06
N ALA A 91 1.87 -29.35 -8.76
CA ALA A 91 3.15 -28.95 -8.18
C ALA A 91 3.20 -27.46 -7.82
N GLY A 92 2.53 -26.61 -8.62
CA GLY A 92 2.34 -25.20 -8.29
C GLY A 92 1.53 -25.02 -7.01
N TRP A 93 0.47 -25.81 -6.84
CA TRP A 93 -0.33 -25.82 -5.63
C TRP A 93 0.46 -26.30 -4.41
N ASP A 94 1.22 -27.39 -4.54
CA ASP A 94 2.07 -27.89 -3.45
C ASP A 94 3.07 -26.82 -2.99
N PHE A 95 3.68 -26.08 -3.92
CA PHE A 95 4.56 -24.96 -3.60
C PHE A 95 3.82 -23.82 -2.88
N LEU A 96 2.68 -23.39 -3.41
CA LEU A 96 1.91 -22.30 -2.80
C LEU A 96 1.40 -22.66 -1.41
N LYS A 97 0.88 -23.89 -1.24
CA LYS A 97 0.44 -24.39 0.05
C LYS A 97 1.61 -24.48 1.02
N TYR A 98 2.73 -25.07 0.61
CA TYR A 98 3.90 -25.19 1.49
C TYR A 98 4.41 -23.81 1.94
N GLY A 99 4.58 -22.89 1.00
CA GLY A 99 5.21 -21.61 1.25
C GLY A 99 4.29 -20.58 1.91
N PHE A 100 3.08 -20.41 1.39
CA PHE A 100 2.17 -19.31 1.76
C PHE A 100 0.98 -19.76 2.62
N TYR A 101 0.90 -21.04 2.99
CA TYR A 101 -0.07 -21.54 3.96
C TYR A 101 0.60 -22.30 5.11
N ASP A 102 1.36 -23.36 4.84
CA ASP A 102 1.99 -24.17 5.90
C ASP A 102 3.14 -23.43 6.60
N ASN A 103 3.90 -22.60 5.88
CA ASN A 103 5.06 -21.85 6.37
C ASN A 103 4.96 -20.34 6.05
N ALA A 104 3.74 -19.80 6.09
CA ALA A 104 3.43 -18.44 5.66
C ALA A 104 4.22 -17.37 6.43
N ALA A 105 4.48 -17.56 7.73
CA ALA A 105 5.32 -16.65 8.51
C ALA A 105 6.76 -16.58 7.99
N ASP A 106 7.43 -17.73 7.89
CA ASP A 106 8.82 -17.83 7.42
C ASP A 106 8.97 -17.28 5.99
N LEU A 107 8.06 -17.65 5.09
CA LEU A 107 8.12 -17.16 3.71
C LEU A 107 7.78 -15.67 3.61
N GLY A 108 6.85 -15.17 4.42
CA GLY A 108 6.56 -13.75 4.54
C GLY A 108 7.80 -12.94 4.91
N VAL A 109 8.55 -13.39 5.92
CA VAL A 109 9.81 -12.76 6.35
C VAL A 109 10.86 -12.82 5.23
N LYS A 110 11.12 -14.01 4.67
CA LYS A 110 12.16 -14.22 3.64
C LYS A 110 11.91 -13.45 2.35
N THR A 111 10.65 -13.20 2.02
CA THR A 111 10.26 -12.47 0.81
C THR A 111 9.88 -11.01 1.09
N ILE A 112 9.92 -10.59 2.36
CA ILE A 112 9.57 -9.24 2.79
C ILE A 112 8.14 -8.87 2.37
N ASN A 113 7.22 -9.85 2.53
CA ASN A 113 5.80 -9.72 2.28
C ASN A 113 4.97 -9.97 3.55
N GLY A 114 3.69 -9.64 3.52
CA GLY A 114 2.77 -9.95 4.61
C GLY A 114 2.54 -11.45 4.80
N ASN A 115 2.34 -11.88 6.04
CA ASN A 115 1.90 -13.23 6.35
C ASN A 115 0.44 -13.44 5.92
N CYS A 116 0.16 -14.59 5.30
CA CYS A 116 -1.15 -14.95 4.77
C CYS A 116 -2.04 -15.73 5.76
N VAL A 117 -1.50 -16.19 6.89
CA VAL A 117 -2.21 -17.07 7.84
C VAL A 117 -2.24 -16.47 9.23
N LEU A 118 -3.42 -16.03 9.70
CA LEU A 118 -3.58 -15.33 10.98
C LEU A 118 -2.94 -16.07 12.17
N ASP A 119 -3.08 -17.40 12.23
CA ASP A 119 -2.52 -18.21 13.32
C ASP A 119 -0.97 -18.19 13.37
N GLN A 120 -0.30 -17.74 12.31
CA GLN A 120 1.15 -17.61 12.22
C GLN A 120 1.63 -16.15 12.42
N MET A 121 0.75 -15.21 12.78
CA MET A 121 1.10 -13.80 12.89
C MET A 121 2.16 -13.51 13.96
N ASP A 122 2.12 -14.19 15.10
CA ASP A 122 3.11 -13.99 16.17
C ASP A 122 4.51 -14.44 15.72
N GLU A 123 4.59 -15.58 15.01
CA GLU A 123 5.84 -16.07 14.43
C GLU A 123 6.37 -15.11 13.36
N TYR A 124 5.48 -14.62 12.49
CA TYR A 124 5.83 -13.64 11.47
C TYR A 124 6.36 -12.34 12.08
N VAL A 125 5.66 -11.77 13.08
CA VAL A 125 6.08 -10.54 13.75
C VAL A 125 7.47 -10.69 14.35
N LYS A 126 7.69 -11.79 15.08
CA LYS A 126 8.99 -12.09 15.64
C LYS A 126 10.06 -12.20 14.55
N GLY A 127 9.78 -12.94 13.48
CA GLY A 127 10.72 -13.12 12.38
C GLY A 127 11.07 -11.81 11.66
N VAL A 128 10.11 -10.90 11.45
CA VAL A 128 10.40 -9.59 10.87
C VAL A 128 11.23 -8.73 11.81
N GLN A 129 10.96 -8.74 13.12
CA GLN A 129 11.77 -8.02 14.11
C GLN A 129 13.20 -8.56 14.18
N GLU A 130 13.39 -9.87 14.08
CA GLU A 130 14.71 -10.49 13.99
C GLU A 130 15.44 -10.11 12.69
N TRP A 131 14.74 -10.10 11.56
CA TRP A 131 15.28 -9.68 10.25
C TRP A 131 15.70 -8.21 10.23
N LEU A 132 14.85 -7.32 10.76
CA LEU A 132 15.18 -5.90 10.92
C LEU A 132 16.39 -5.72 11.86
N GLY A 133 16.45 -6.51 12.92
CA GLY A 133 17.45 -6.43 13.98
C GLY A 133 17.06 -5.44 15.09
N PRO A 134 17.61 -5.63 16.30
CA PRO A 134 17.19 -4.87 17.50
C PRO A 134 17.49 -3.37 17.42
N GLU A 135 18.53 -2.97 16.68
CA GLU A 135 18.95 -1.57 16.53
C GLU A 135 18.22 -0.84 15.39
N ASN A 136 17.39 -1.52 14.61
CA ASN A 136 16.65 -0.89 13.53
C ASN A 136 15.55 0.03 14.09
N ARG A 137 15.40 1.21 13.50
CA ARG A 137 14.41 2.22 13.87
C ARG A 137 12.97 1.72 13.82
N MET A 138 12.66 0.76 12.93
CA MET A 138 11.32 0.19 12.79
C MET A 138 11.00 -0.89 13.82
N THR A 139 12.00 -1.64 14.30
CA THR A 139 11.80 -2.79 15.21
C THR A 139 10.94 -2.48 16.44
N PRO A 140 11.21 -1.41 17.22
CA PRO A 140 10.39 -1.09 18.40
C PRO A 140 8.98 -0.56 18.06
N GLN A 141 8.74 -0.19 16.80
CA GLN A 141 7.50 0.41 16.33
C GLN A 141 6.75 -0.50 15.34
N PHE A 142 7.20 -1.74 15.16
CA PHE A 142 6.67 -2.65 14.13
C PHE A 142 5.18 -2.92 14.30
N SER A 143 4.65 -2.85 15.52
CA SER A 143 3.23 -3.01 15.80
C SER A 143 2.35 -2.00 15.06
N VAL A 144 2.87 -0.83 14.66
CA VAL A 144 2.13 0.13 13.84
C VAL A 144 1.65 -0.54 12.53
N PHE A 145 2.45 -1.41 11.92
CA PHE A 145 2.05 -2.11 10.70
C PHE A 145 1.00 -3.20 10.97
N THR A 146 1.19 -4.01 12.01
CA THR A 146 0.25 -5.08 12.34
C THR A 146 -1.09 -4.55 12.84
N ASP A 147 -1.07 -3.49 13.65
CA ASP A 147 -2.27 -2.82 14.16
C ASP A 147 -3.01 -2.12 13.02
N THR A 148 -2.29 -1.55 12.04
CA THR A 148 -2.90 -1.00 10.81
C THR A 148 -3.62 -2.10 10.03
N GLY A 149 -2.98 -3.25 9.84
CA GLY A 149 -3.56 -4.41 9.16
C GLY A 149 -4.76 -5.00 9.90
N ALA A 150 -4.70 -5.10 11.22
CA ALA A 150 -5.77 -5.64 12.05
C ALA A 150 -6.99 -4.71 12.16
N ALA A 151 -6.78 -3.39 12.05
CA ALA A 151 -7.85 -2.42 12.19
C ALA A 151 -8.61 -2.16 10.87
N GLY A 152 -7.97 -2.29 9.72
CA GLY A 152 -8.62 -1.96 8.44
C GLY A 152 -9.70 -2.96 8.03
N GLU A 153 -10.83 -2.44 7.56
CA GLU A 153 -11.97 -3.26 7.10
C GLU A 153 -12.33 -2.98 5.64
N LYS A 154 -11.62 -2.07 4.96
CA LYS A 154 -11.92 -1.70 3.57
C LYS A 154 -11.01 -2.45 2.62
N PHE A 155 -11.54 -2.80 1.48
CA PHE A 155 -10.82 -3.36 0.35
C PHE A 155 -11.42 -2.79 -0.92
N TRP A 156 -10.64 -2.74 -1.98
CA TRP A 156 -11.14 -2.25 -3.26
C TRP A 156 -12.18 -3.21 -3.84
N PRO A 157 -13.20 -2.71 -4.55
CA PRO A 157 -14.22 -3.57 -5.15
C PRO A 157 -13.62 -4.64 -6.06
N VAL A 158 -14.02 -5.89 -5.86
CA VAL A 158 -13.67 -7.00 -6.75
C VAL A 158 -14.67 -7.01 -7.90
N MET A 159 -14.22 -6.58 -9.08
CA MET A 159 -15.06 -6.49 -10.27
C MET A 159 -14.28 -6.75 -11.56
N PRO A 160 -14.92 -7.24 -12.64
CA PRO A 160 -14.25 -7.53 -13.91
C PRO A 160 -13.53 -6.32 -14.53
N VAL A 161 -13.98 -5.12 -14.19
CA VAL A 161 -13.48 -3.85 -14.75
C VAL A 161 -12.67 -3.05 -13.72
N ALA A 162 -12.04 -3.73 -12.75
CA ALA A 162 -11.31 -3.09 -11.66
C ALA A 162 -10.25 -2.09 -12.15
N SER A 163 -9.48 -2.42 -13.20
CA SER A 163 -8.49 -1.50 -13.77
C SER A 163 -9.12 -0.18 -14.25
N ARG A 164 -10.27 -0.27 -14.93
CA ARG A 164 -11.01 0.92 -15.37
C ARG A 164 -11.50 1.76 -14.19
N TYR A 165 -12.03 1.10 -13.17
CA TYR A 165 -12.44 1.76 -11.93
C TYR A 165 -11.28 2.52 -11.29
N TYR A 166 -10.10 1.91 -11.13
CA TYR A 166 -8.93 2.59 -10.58
C TYR A 166 -8.48 3.80 -11.41
N ASP A 167 -8.45 3.66 -12.74
CA ASP A 167 -8.07 4.74 -13.63
C ASP A 167 -9.02 5.94 -13.49
N GLU A 168 -10.33 5.69 -13.38
CA GLU A 168 -11.32 6.76 -13.25
C GLU A 168 -11.34 7.38 -11.85
N VAL A 169 -11.08 6.62 -10.78
CA VAL A 169 -10.86 7.19 -9.43
C VAL A 169 -9.62 8.09 -9.41
N ASN A 170 -8.52 7.65 -10.03
CA ASN A 170 -7.30 8.47 -10.13
C ASN A 170 -7.54 9.75 -10.96
N ARG A 171 -8.28 9.64 -12.06
CA ARG A 171 -8.67 10.79 -12.88
C ARG A 171 -9.55 11.77 -12.11
N ALA A 172 -10.52 11.26 -11.36
CA ALA A 172 -11.40 12.09 -10.55
C ALA A 172 -10.60 12.90 -9.51
N GLN A 173 -9.61 12.27 -8.87
CA GLN A 173 -8.71 12.95 -7.94
C GLN A 173 -7.90 14.05 -8.63
N ASP A 174 -7.36 13.83 -9.83
CA ASP A 174 -6.59 14.85 -10.57
C ASP A 174 -7.47 16.07 -10.93
N PHE A 175 -8.67 15.84 -11.47
CA PHE A 175 -9.62 16.91 -11.77
C PHE A 175 -9.99 17.74 -10.54
N ALA A 176 -10.32 17.07 -9.43
CA ALA A 176 -10.65 17.74 -8.17
C ALA A 176 -9.45 18.52 -7.61
N THR A 177 -8.25 17.97 -7.73
CA THR A 177 -7.02 18.61 -7.23
C THR A 177 -6.68 19.87 -8.03
N ARG A 178 -6.83 19.82 -9.36
CA ARG A 178 -6.63 20.95 -10.28
C ARG A 178 -7.77 21.99 -10.24
N GLY A 179 -8.91 21.63 -9.65
CA GLY A 179 -10.10 22.49 -9.62
C GLY A 179 -10.82 22.57 -10.96
N GLU A 180 -10.62 21.58 -11.83
CA GLU A 180 -11.32 21.46 -13.12
C GLU A 180 -12.74 20.91 -12.95
N MET A 181 -12.96 20.12 -11.89
CA MET A 181 -14.27 19.65 -11.43
C MET A 181 -14.36 19.77 -9.91
N THR A 182 -15.57 19.86 -9.38
CA THR A 182 -15.77 19.58 -7.94
C THR A 182 -15.52 18.10 -7.66
N ALA A 183 -15.23 17.77 -6.39
CA ALA A 183 -15.04 16.37 -6.00
C ALA A 183 -16.28 15.50 -6.30
N GLN A 184 -17.49 16.07 -6.17
CA GLN A 184 -18.73 15.36 -6.46
C GLN A 184 -18.86 15.08 -7.96
N GLU A 185 -18.72 16.10 -8.82
CA GLU A 185 -18.81 15.95 -10.27
C GLU A 185 -17.79 14.94 -10.81
N ALA A 186 -16.56 14.99 -10.31
CA ALA A 186 -15.49 14.09 -10.71
C ALA A 186 -15.80 12.62 -10.34
N LEU A 187 -16.36 12.38 -9.15
CA LEU A 187 -16.75 11.05 -8.71
C LEU A 187 -18.00 10.53 -9.41
N ASP A 188 -18.98 11.40 -9.70
CA ASP A 188 -20.18 11.04 -10.46
C ASP A 188 -19.81 10.58 -11.88
N GLU A 189 -18.87 11.27 -12.52
CA GLU A 189 -18.34 10.88 -13.84
C GLU A 189 -17.57 9.55 -13.76
N ALA A 190 -16.69 9.38 -12.77
CA ALA A 190 -15.98 8.12 -12.57
C ALA A 190 -16.94 6.94 -12.35
N ALA A 191 -18.02 7.15 -11.60
CA ALA A 191 -19.06 6.15 -11.38
C ALA A 191 -19.80 5.81 -12.67
N ARG A 192 -20.24 6.82 -13.44
CA ARG A 192 -20.93 6.63 -14.71
C ARG A 192 -20.08 5.82 -15.70
N VAL A 193 -18.83 6.23 -15.90
CA VAL A 193 -17.90 5.59 -16.83
C VAL A 193 -17.56 4.16 -16.40
N THR A 194 -17.35 3.94 -15.11
CA THR A 194 -17.11 2.58 -14.58
C THR A 194 -18.32 1.68 -14.78
N GLN A 195 -19.52 2.20 -14.53
CA GLN A 195 -20.77 1.44 -14.66
C GLN A 195 -21.04 1.05 -16.12
N GLU A 196 -20.78 1.93 -17.08
CA GLU A 196 -20.93 1.63 -18.52
C GLU A 196 -20.02 0.47 -18.96
N GLU A 197 -18.75 0.48 -18.52
CA GLU A 197 -17.81 -0.60 -18.81
C GLU A 197 -18.23 -1.91 -18.13
N LEU A 198 -18.66 -1.83 -16.86
CA LEU A 198 -19.16 -2.99 -16.11
C LEU A 198 -20.38 -3.62 -16.81
N ASP A 199 -21.35 -2.81 -17.21
CA ASP A 199 -22.55 -3.26 -17.92
C ASP A 199 -22.22 -3.92 -19.26
N SER A 200 -21.17 -3.44 -19.95
CA SER A 200 -20.69 -4.06 -21.18
C SER A 200 -20.02 -5.42 -20.89
N ALA A 201 -19.15 -5.48 -19.89
CA ALA A 201 -18.42 -6.69 -19.51
C ALA A 201 -19.34 -7.80 -18.95
N LEU A 202 -20.49 -7.45 -18.35
CA LEU A 202 -21.44 -8.43 -17.82
C LEU A 202 -22.42 -8.98 -18.87
N LYS A 203 -22.49 -8.36 -20.06
CA LYS A 203 -23.33 -8.84 -21.18
C LYS A 203 -22.61 -9.84 -22.08
N SER A 204 -21.28 -9.88 -22.02
CA SER A 204 -20.40 -10.80 -22.78
C SER A 204 -20.23 -12.13 -22.06
#